data_AF-A0AA95AG91-F1
#
_entry.id   AF-A0AA95AG91-F1
#
_cell.length_a   1.000
_cell.length_b   1.000
_cell.length_c   1.000
_cell.angle_alpha   90.00
_cell.angle_beta   90.00
_cell.angle_gamma   90.00
#
_symmetry.space_group_name_H-M   'P 1'
#
loop_
_entity.id
_entity.type
_entity.pdbx_description
1 polymer ?
#
loop_
_entity_poly.entity_id
_entity_poly.type
_entity_poly.pdbx_seq_one_letter_code
_entity_poly.pdbx_strand_id
1 'polypeptide(L)'
;MTLAFPNSARSFDDVRKAVRFFGHDGMFEIRFFVEAAALAKGGVHATGMSEAQCLSSFDAMRTPIYEAAKKVYAKYRRNLNVLTTSDFG
;
A
#
# COMPACT_ATOMS: atom_id res chain seq x y z
N MET A 1 17.64 -3.68 -9.77
CA MET A 1 17.35 -2.27 -9.43
C MET A 1 16.50 -2.29 -8.16
N THR A 2 16.69 -1.32 -7.28
CA THR A 2 16.15 -1.35 -5.91
C THR A 2 15.00 -0.38 -5.81
N LEU A 3 13.78 -0.90 -5.76
CA LEU A 3 12.58 -0.10 -5.49
C LEU A 3 12.75 0.59 -4.13
N ALA A 4 12.76 1.92 -4.14
CA ALA A 4 12.90 2.78 -2.98
C ALA A 4 11.60 3.53 -2.70
N PHE A 5 11.39 3.93 -1.44
CA PHE A 5 10.22 4.70 -1.03
C PHE A 5 10.67 6.01 -0.35
N PRO A 6 11.35 6.92 -1.07
CA PRO A 6 11.82 8.18 -0.52
C PRO A 6 10.65 9.10 -0.15
N ASN A 7 9.52 8.99 -0.86
CA ASN A 7 8.31 9.75 -0.59
C ASN A 7 7.40 8.99 0.37
N SER A 8 7.12 9.60 1.52
CA SER A 8 6.12 9.10 2.49
C SER A 8 4.70 9.60 2.17
N ALA A 9 4.51 10.20 0.99
CA ALA A 9 3.23 10.69 0.53
C ALA A 9 2.24 9.53 0.37
N ARG A 10 1.09 9.66 1.03
CA ARG A 10 0.00 8.70 1.01
C ARG A 10 -1.31 9.46 0.91
N SER A 11 -2.24 8.92 0.13
CA SER A 11 -3.60 9.46 0.01
C SER A 11 -4.60 8.33 0.11
N PHE A 12 -5.73 8.55 0.77
CA PHE A 12 -6.81 7.58 0.76
C PHE A 12 -7.69 7.80 -0.48
N ASP A 13 -7.98 6.71 -1.18
CA ASP A 13 -8.93 6.66 -2.27
C ASP A 13 -10.24 6.11 -1.71
N ASP A 14 -11.23 7.00 -1.53
CA ASP A 14 -12.52 6.66 -0.93
C ASP A 14 -13.38 5.79 -1.85
N VAL A 15 -13.18 5.89 -3.18
CA VAL A 15 -13.88 5.09 -4.18
C VAL A 15 -13.43 3.63 -4.12
N ARG A 16 -12.11 3.42 -3.95
CA ARG A 16 -11.52 2.08 -3.87
C ARG A 16 -11.36 1.57 -2.43
N LYS A 17 -11.66 2.41 -1.43
CA LYS A 17 -11.35 2.16 -0.02
C LYS A 17 -9.92 1.66 0.15
N ALA A 18 -8.95 2.39 -0.38
CA ALA A 18 -7.55 1.97 -0.41
C ALA A 18 -6.60 3.14 -0.18
N VAL A 19 -5.48 2.90 0.49
CA VAL A 19 -4.39 3.88 0.63
C VAL A 19 -3.46 3.76 -0.56
N ARG A 20 -3.34 4.84 -1.34
CA ARG A 20 -2.38 4.97 -2.43
C ARG A 20 -1.07 5.54 -1.93
N PHE A 21 0.04 4.98 -2.41
CA PHE A 21 1.39 5.50 -2.20
C PHE A 21 2.26 5.20 -3.43
N PHE A 22 3.50 5.71 -3.41
CA PHE A 22 4.40 5.62 -4.55
C PHE A 22 5.77 5.10 -4.16
N GLY A 23 6.29 4.18 -4.97
CA GLY A 23 7.69 3.76 -4.96
C GLY A 23 8.43 4.34 -6.17
N HIS A 24 9.75 4.36 -6.08
CA HIS A 24 10.64 4.87 -7.13
C HIS A 24 11.63 3.78 -7.50
N ASP A 25 11.68 3.42 -8.77
CA ASP A 25 12.72 2.57 -9.35
C ASP A 25 13.57 3.42 -10.31
N GLY A 26 14.59 4.07 -9.74
CA GLY A 26 15.36 5.10 -10.44
C GLY A 26 14.50 6.34 -10.71
N MET A 27 14.23 6.63 -11.98
CA MET A 27 13.43 7.78 -12.41
C MET A 27 11.94 7.44 -12.61
N PHE A 28 11.56 6.16 -12.46
CA PHE A 28 10.19 5.70 -12.66
C PHE A 28 9.41 5.68 -11.35
N GLU A 29 8.31 6.43 -11.32
CA GLU A 29 7.35 6.36 -10.23
C GLU A 29 6.39 5.17 -10.43
N ILE A 30 6.39 4.26 -9.46
CA ILE A 30 5.56 3.07 -9.41
C ILE A 30 4.42 3.31 -8.42
N ARG A 31 3.19 3.10 -8.86
CA ARG A 31 1.98 3.31 -8.06
C ARG A 31 1.64 2.04 -7.30
N PHE A 32 1.38 2.19 -6.01
CA PHE A 32 0.90 1.13 -5.16
C PHE A 32 -0.40 1.53 -4.49
N PHE A 33 -1.31 0.57 -4.35
CA PHE A 33 -2.54 0.70 -3.59
C PHE A 33 -2.55 -0.37 -2.51
N VAL A 34 -2.89 -0.01 -1.28
CA VAL A 34 -3.16 -0.97 -0.20
C VAL A 34 -4.62 -0.90 0.12
N GLU A 35 -5.33 -2.01 -0.03
CA GLU A 35 -6.75 -2.04 0.33
C GLU A 35 -6.94 -1.79 1.82
N ALA A 36 -7.96 -1.03 2.20
CA ALA A 36 -8.31 -0.80 3.60
C ALA A 36 -8.61 -2.12 4.31
N ALA A 37 -9.10 -3.14 3.60
CA ALA A 37 -9.27 -4.49 4.12
C ALA A 37 -7.94 -5.14 4.56
N ALA A 38 -6.83 -4.83 3.86
CA ALA A 38 -5.49 -5.26 4.27
C ALA A 38 -4.94 -4.47 5.45
N LEU A 39 -5.41 -3.23 5.63
CA LEU A 39 -5.05 -2.37 6.75
C LEU A 39 -5.87 -2.65 8.02
N ALA A 40 -7.09 -3.16 7.85
CA ALA A 40 -8.00 -3.52 8.93
C ALA A 40 -7.49 -4.78 9.66
N LYS A 41 -6.63 -4.60 10.67
CA LYS A 41 -6.29 -5.67 11.60
C LYS A 41 -7.56 -6.20 12.27
N GLY A 42 -7.86 -7.49 12.07
CA GLY A 42 -8.89 -8.20 12.82
C GLY A 42 -10.30 -8.19 12.22
N GLY A 43 -10.46 -7.95 10.92
CA GLY A 43 -11.76 -8.17 10.25
C GLY A 43 -12.82 -7.09 10.52
N VAL A 44 -12.43 -5.94 11.08
CA VAL A 44 -13.30 -4.76 11.08
C VAL A 44 -13.53 -4.38 9.63
N HIS A 45 -14.78 -4.46 9.18
CA HIS A 45 -15.14 -4.22 7.80
C HIS A 45 -14.51 -2.93 7.27
N ALA A 46 -13.75 -3.03 6.17
CA ALA A 46 -13.14 -1.90 5.48
C ALA A 46 -14.13 -0.78 5.14
N THR A 47 -15.43 -1.09 5.09
CA THR A 47 -16.54 -0.15 4.89
C THR A 47 -16.74 0.85 6.04
N GLY A 48 -16.18 0.59 7.23
CA GLY A 48 -16.31 1.46 8.40
C GLY A 48 -15.04 2.22 8.79
N MET A 49 -13.90 1.97 8.15
CA MET A 49 -12.67 2.70 8.47
C MET A 49 -12.72 4.10 7.86
N SER A 50 -12.55 5.11 8.71
CA SER A 50 -12.31 6.49 8.25
C SER A 50 -10.96 6.59 7.55
N GLU A 51 -10.81 7.57 6.65
CA GLU A 51 -9.54 7.87 5.99
C GLU A 51 -8.39 7.97 7.01
N ALA A 52 -8.58 8.71 8.11
CA ALA A 52 -7.56 8.88 9.14
C ALA A 52 -7.16 7.54 9.80
N GLN A 53 -8.11 6.63 10.01
CA GLN A 53 -7.80 5.29 10.52
C GLN A 53 -7.03 4.47 9.50
N CYS A 54 -7.40 4.50 8.22
CA CYS A 54 -6.65 3.81 7.17
C CYS A 54 -5.21 4.35 7.06
N LEU A 55 -5.03 5.67 7.07
CA LEU A 55 -3.71 6.29 7.00
C LEU A 55 -2.84 5.98 8.23
N SER A 56 -3.41 6.00 9.44
CA SER A 56 -2.68 5.65 10.66
C SER A 56 -2.33 4.15 10.74
N SER A 57 -3.23 3.26 10.31
CA SER A 57 -2.93 1.83 10.17
C SER A 57 -1.84 1.58 9.13
N PHE A 58 -1.85 2.31 8.01
CA PHE A 58 -0.79 2.27 7.02
C PHE A 58 0.55 2.68 7.61
N ASP A 59 0.61 3.76 8.39
CA ASP A 59 1.83 4.19 9.06
C ASP A 59 2.36 3.15 10.04
N ALA A 60 1.47 2.55 10.83
CA ALA A 60 1.84 1.50 11.77
C ALA A 60 2.37 0.24 11.06
N MET A 61 1.93 -0.02 9.82
CA MET A 61 2.32 -1.17 9.00
C MET A 61 3.23 -0.80 7.83
N ARG A 62 3.89 0.35 7.87
CA ARG A 62 4.65 0.86 6.73
C ARG A 62 5.78 -0.08 6.30
N THR A 63 6.49 -0.64 7.26
CA THR A 63 7.59 -1.60 7.00
C THR A 63 7.10 -2.85 6.25
N PRO A 64 6.11 -3.62 6.75
CA PRO A 64 5.62 -4.78 6.02
C PRO A 64 4.97 -4.42 4.68
N ILE A 65 4.31 -3.26 4.55
CA ILE A 65 3.77 -2.76 3.27
C ILE A 65 4.88 -2.55 2.24
N TYR A 66 6.00 -1.93 2.62
CA TYR A 66 7.10 -1.69 1.70
C TYR A 66 7.78 -2.99 1.27
N GLU A 67 7.91 -3.97 2.18
CA GLU A 67 8.43 -5.29 1.82
C GLU A 67 7.49 -6.06 0.88
N ALA A 68 6.17 -6.04 1.14
CA ALA A 68 5.17 -6.61 0.25
C ALA A 68 5.20 -5.93 -1.14
N ALA A 69 5.27 -4.60 -1.17
CA ALA A 69 5.39 -3.81 -2.40
C ALA A 69 6.61 -4.21 -3.23
N LYS A 70 7.78 -4.37 -2.59
CA LYS A 70 9.01 -4.84 -3.25
C LYS A 70 8.83 -6.25 -3.83
N LYS A 71 8.24 -7.18 -3.08
CA LYS A 71 7.99 -8.55 -3.53
C LYS A 71 7.06 -8.57 -4.75
N VAL A 72 5.94 -7.86 -4.69
CA VAL A 72 4.94 -7.79 -5.77
C VAL A 72 5.55 -7.11 -7.00
N TYR A 73 6.28 -6.01 -6.82
CA TYR A 73 6.98 -5.34 -7.92
C TYR A 73 8.06 -6.23 -8.54
N ALA A 74 8.85 -6.94 -7.74
CA ALA A 74 9.86 -7.86 -8.27
C ALA A 74 9.23 -8.99 -9.11
N LYS A 75 8.04 -9.47 -8.70
CA LYS A 75 7.31 -10.55 -9.38
C LYS A 75 6.67 -10.11 -10.69
N TYR A 76 5.98 -8.96 -10.70
CA TYR A 76 5.18 -8.55 -11.86
C TYR A 76 5.80 -7.41 -12.66
N ARG A 77 6.72 -6.63 -12.08
CA ARG A 77 7.36 -5.43 -12.65
C ARG A 77 6.38 -4.46 -13.31
N ARG A 78 5.21 -4.29 -12.69
CA ARG A 78 4.16 -3.38 -13.17
C ARG A 78 4.32 -2.01 -12.55
N ASN A 79 3.92 -0.98 -13.30
CA ASN A 79 3.87 0.40 -12.82
C ASN A 79 2.67 0.67 -11.88
N LEU A 80 1.73 -0.27 -11.79
CA LEU A 80 0.59 -0.22 -10.89
C LEU A 80 0.45 -1.59 -10.23
N ASN A 81 0.52 -1.62 -8.90
CA ASN A 81 0.32 -2.82 -8.11
C ASN A 81 -0.70 -2.55 -7.01
N VAL A 82 -1.50 -3.57 -6.69
CA VAL A 82 -2.46 -3.55 -5.59
C VAL A 82 -1.99 -4.58 -4.57
N LEU A 83 -1.89 -4.16 -3.32
CA LEU A 83 -1.53 -4.97 -2.17
C LEU A 83 -2.81 -5.29 -1.40
N THR A 84 -3.06 -6.58 -1.28
CA THR A 84 -4.20 -7.17 -0.59
C THR A 84 -3.73 -7.89 0.67
N THR A 85 -4.64 -8.35 1.52
CA THR A 85 -4.31 -9.15 2.72
C THR A 85 -3.40 -10.33 2.41
N SER A 86 -3.53 -10.94 1.22
CA SER A 86 -2.72 -12.08 0.78
C SER A 86 -1.24 -11.74 0.56
N ASP A 87 -0.89 -10.47 0.34
CA ASP A 87 0.50 -10.04 0.11
C ASP A 87 1.29 -9.82 1.41
N PHE A 88 0.60 -9.84 2.56
CA PHE A 88 1.17 -9.65 3.90
C PHE A 88 1.44 -10.95 4.66
N GLY A 89 1.28 -12.10 3.99
CA GLY A 89 1.50 -13.46 4.53
C GLY A 89 2.93 -13.97 4.40
#